data_AF-A0A537EA56-F1
#
_entry.id   AF-A0A537EA56-F1
#
_cell.length_a   1.000
_cell.length_b   1.000
_cell.length_c   1.000
_cell.angle_alpha   90.00
_cell.angle_beta   90.00
_cell.angle_gamma   90.00
#
_symmetry.space_group_name_H-M   'P 1'
#
loop_
_entity.id
_entity.type
_entity.pdbx_description
1 polymer ?
#
loop_
_entity_poly.entity_id
_entity_poly.type
_entity_poly.pdbx_seq_one_letter_code
_entity_poly.pdbx_strand_id
1 'polypeptide(L)'
;MVVESDFYRVRLRFKRLFADPTIFEDQKNAVRRFLISPHLPSSQDAIYQITDYISPSDNVGKSPDIAGTARYIHRGRVIRSEYLENANVTLEYADFGSGLSPSDHQRLWKRQKWGRMNFDLEEFHHEHLMIEIPAVAELYEMLRTRADPTALVDVELPDLPDNFFRSAVGYLETRLKQLAELEHLTIDIYVARDLLAEEKAALEKRLTRPSTQSTIYIMLSKAEATAQL
;
A
#
# COMPACT_ATOMS: atom_id res chain seq x y z
N MET A 1 19.30 9.82 1.79
CA MET A 1 19.17 9.89 0.32
C MET A 1 17.87 10.58 -0.03
N VAL A 2 17.79 11.25 -1.18
CA VAL A 2 16.53 11.86 -1.66
C VAL A 2 15.89 10.91 -2.67
N VAL A 3 14.60 10.64 -2.50
CA VAL A 3 13.81 9.84 -3.43
C VAL A 3 12.69 10.69 -3.98
N GLU A 4 12.52 10.63 -5.30
CA GLU A 4 11.38 11.23 -5.98
C GLU A 4 10.17 10.30 -5.91
N SER A 5 9.00 10.88 -5.67
CA SER A 5 7.74 10.16 -5.60
C SER A 5 6.60 10.99 -6.16
N ASP A 6 5.72 10.34 -6.93
CA ASP A 6 4.45 10.92 -7.34
C ASP A 6 3.33 10.32 -6.50
N PHE A 7 2.70 11.16 -5.67
CA PHE A 7 1.52 10.80 -4.89
C PHE A 7 0.25 11.03 -5.70
N TYR A 8 -0.70 10.11 -5.56
CA TYR A 8 -1.98 10.17 -6.23
C TYR A 8 -3.11 9.86 -5.25
N ARG A 9 -4.19 10.64 -5.37
CA ARG A 9 -5.48 10.33 -4.75
C ARG A 9 -6.54 10.27 -5.84
N VAL A 10 -7.25 9.15 -5.91
CA VAL A 10 -8.34 8.95 -6.87
C VAL A 10 -9.64 8.63 -6.15
N ARG A 11 -10.73 9.25 -6.59
CA ARG A 11 -12.09 8.95 -6.11
C ARG A 11 -12.93 8.40 -7.26
N LEU A 12 -13.41 7.19 -7.10
CA LEU A 12 -14.12 6.42 -8.10
C LEU A 12 -15.57 6.24 -7.65
N ARG A 13 -16.55 6.69 -8.44
CA ARG A 13 -17.97 6.46 -8.17
C ARG A 13 -18.48 5.29 -8.98
N PHE A 14 -18.94 4.26 -8.30
CA PHE A 14 -19.59 3.11 -8.91
C PHE A 14 -21.10 3.26 -8.79
N LYS A 15 -21.82 3.29 -9.91
CA LYS A 15 -23.28 3.25 -9.90
C LYS A 15 -23.80 1.99 -9.18
N ARG A 16 -23.12 0.85 -9.38
CA ARG A 16 -23.37 -0.41 -8.69
C ARG A 16 -22.04 -1.08 -8.37
N LEU A 17 -21.61 -1.01 -7.12
CA LEU A 17 -20.41 -1.67 -6.63
C LEU A 17 -20.79 -3.02 -6.03
N PHE A 18 -20.26 -4.11 -6.59
CA PHE A 18 -20.40 -5.45 -6.03
C PHE A 18 -19.02 -6.03 -5.76
N ALA A 19 -18.96 -7.17 -5.06
CA ALA A 19 -17.72 -7.83 -4.67
C ALA A 19 -16.98 -8.47 -5.87
N ASP A 20 -16.48 -7.66 -6.80
CA ASP A 20 -15.63 -8.12 -7.90
C ASP A 20 -14.23 -8.47 -7.35
N PRO A 21 -13.74 -9.71 -7.52
CA PRO A 21 -12.43 -10.12 -7.04
C PRO A 21 -11.26 -9.30 -7.60
N THR A 22 -11.42 -8.64 -8.75
CA THR A 22 -10.37 -7.74 -9.26
C THR A 22 -10.16 -6.50 -8.40
N ILE A 23 -11.14 -6.15 -7.56
CA ILE A 23 -11.07 -5.03 -6.61
C ILE A 23 -10.80 -5.55 -5.19
N PHE A 24 -11.52 -6.59 -4.76
CA PHE A 24 -11.60 -6.95 -3.33
C PHE A 24 -10.78 -8.16 -2.89
N GLU A 25 -10.20 -8.97 -3.80
CA GLU A 25 -9.42 -10.17 -3.43
C GLU A 25 -8.04 -9.83 -2.85
N ASP A 26 -7.40 -8.80 -3.40
CA ASP A 26 -6.06 -8.33 -2.98
C ASP A 26 -6.11 -6.80 -2.93
N GLN A 27 -6.75 -6.30 -1.87
CA GLN A 27 -7.08 -4.88 -1.72
C GLN A 27 -5.84 -4.02 -1.57
N LYS A 28 -4.83 -4.49 -0.82
CA LYS A 28 -3.56 -3.78 -0.62
C LYS A 28 -2.81 -3.54 -1.95
N ASN A 29 -2.96 -4.42 -2.94
CA ASN A 29 -2.31 -4.27 -4.25
C ASN A 29 -3.28 -3.89 -5.38
N ALA A 30 -4.47 -3.40 -5.04
CA ALA A 30 -5.55 -3.15 -5.99
C ALA A 30 -5.13 -2.15 -7.09
N VAL A 31 -4.53 -1.02 -6.72
CA VAL A 31 -4.02 0.00 -7.64
C VAL A 31 -2.93 -0.56 -8.55
N ARG A 32 -1.97 -1.29 -7.97
CA ARG A 32 -0.89 -1.94 -8.74
C ARG A 32 -1.49 -2.88 -9.79
N ARG A 33 -2.44 -3.73 -9.41
CA ARG A 33 -3.13 -4.66 -10.33
C ARG A 33 -3.96 -3.93 -11.39
N PHE A 34 -4.51 -2.76 -11.06
CA PHE A 34 -5.29 -1.95 -12.00
C PHE A 34 -4.40 -1.25 -13.04
N LEU A 35 -3.30 -0.63 -12.59
CA LEU A 35 -2.40 0.15 -13.44
C LEU A 35 -1.49 -0.74 -14.29
N ILE A 36 -1.12 -1.92 -13.79
CA ILE A 36 -0.23 -2.85 -14.48
C ILE A 36 -1.06 -3.78 -15.37
N SER A 37 -1.01 -3.50 -16.67
CA SER A 37 -1.41 -4.45 -17.72
C SER A 37 -0.30 -5.49 -17.92
N PRO A 38 -0.58 -6.73 -18.37
CA PRO A 38 0.43 -7.76 -18.67
C PRO A 38 1.52 -7.39 -19.69
N HIS A 39 1.54 -6.15 -20.18
CA HIS A 39 2.46 -5.66 -21.21
C HIS A 39 3.46 -4.61 -20.68
N LEU A 40 3.53 -4.36 -19.36
CA LEU A 40 4.47 -3.39 -18.78
C LEU A 40 5.66 -4.11 -18.11
N PRO A 41 6.92 -3.77 -18.48
CA PRO A 41 8.11 -4.42 -17.95
C PRO A 41 8.43 -3.99 -16.49
N SER A 42 8.46 -4.99 -15.61
CA SER A 42 9.37 -5.20 -14.47
C SER A 42 9.82 -4.06 -13.53
N SER A 43 8.95 -3.13 -13.14
CA SER A 43 9.13 -2.40 -11.87
C SER A 43 7.83 -2.38 -11.07
N GLN A 44 7.22 -3.56 -10.93
CA GLN A 44 5.90 -3.70 -10.33
C GLN A 44 5.86 -3.28 -8.85
N ASP A 45 7.01 -3.25 -8.18
CA ASP A 45 7.16 -2.87 -6.79
C ASP A 45 7.46 -1.36 -6.60
N ALA A 46 7.36 -0.56 -7.66
CA ALA A 46 7.50 0.90 -7.57
C ALA A 46 6.22 1.60 -7.14
N ILE A 47 5.06 0.94 -7.25
CA ILE A 47 3.76 1.51 -6.84
C ILE A 47 3.39 0.96 -5.47
N TYR A 48 3.30 1.86 -4.48
CA TYR A 48 2.87 1.55 -3.13
C TYR A 48 1.49 2.13 -2.86
N GLN A 49 0.52 1.28 -2.50
CA GLN A 49 -0.81 1.74 -2.11
C GLN A 49 -0.85 2.01 -0.62
N ILE A 50 -1.28 3.21 -0.25
CA ILE A 50 -1.40 3.66 1.14
C ILE A 50 -2.73 3.20 1.74
N THR A 51 -3.77 3.10 0.91
CA THR A 51 -5.07 2.57 1.31
C THR A 51 -5.02 1.04 1.42
N ASP A 52 -4.71 0.48 2.58
CA ASP A 52 -4.61 -0.99 2.74
C ASP A 52 -5.94 -1.73 2.58
N TYR A 53 -7.04 -1.10 3.01
CA TYR A 53 -8.40 -1.66 2.94
C TYR A 53 -9.34 -0.72 2.19
N ILE A 54 -10.06 -1.28 1.21
CA ILE A 54 -11.05 -0.55 0.43
C ILE A 54 -12.36 -0.53 1.22
N SER A 55 -12.65 0.62 1.82
CA SER A 55 -13.92 0.89 2.50
C SER A 55 -14.79 1.81 1.64
N PRO A 56 -15.83 1.28 0.95
CA PRO A 56 -16.71 2.11 0.16
C PRO A 56 -17.50 3.10 1.01
N SER A 57 -17.76 4.28 0.49
CA SER A 57 -18.60 5.30 1.12
C SER A 57 -19.73 5.75 0.19
N ASP A 58 -20.80 6.33 0.71
CA ASP A 58 -21.81 7.02 -0.09
C ASP A 58 -21.35 8.45 -0.45
N ASN A 59 -22.23 9.24 -1.05
CA ASN A 59 -21.92 10.62 -1.45
C ASN A 59 -21.74 11.60 -0.28
N VAL A 60 -22.10 11.20 0.95
CA VAL A 60 -21.92 12.00 2.17
C VAL A 60 -20.82 11.44 3.07
N GLY A 61 -20.06 10.45 2.59
CA GLY A 61 -18.91 9.87 3.28
C GLY A 61 -19.26 8.79 4.32
N LYS A 62 -20.49 8.28 4.33
CA LYS A 62 -20.92 7.20 5.26
C LYS A 62 -20.80 5.83 4.60
N SER A 63 -20.80 4.75 5.39
CA SER A 63 -20.92 3.41 4.84
C SER A 63 -22.24 3.28 4.06
N PRO A 64 -22.21 2.89 2.78
CA PRO A 64 -23.41 2.74 1.98
C PRO A 64 -24.20 1.48 2.38
N ASP A 65 -25.52 1.55 2.25
CA ASP A 65 -26.40 0.40 2.45
C ASP A 65 -26.44 -0.53 1.22
N ILE A 66 -26.77 -1.79 1.46
CA ILE A 66 -27.04 -2.76 0.39
C ILE A 66 -28.32 -2.35 -0.35
N ALA A 67 -28.19 -2.04 -1.63
CA ALA A 67 -29.31 -1.60 -2.46
C ALA A 67 -30.04 -2.76 -3.17
N GLY A 68 -29.40 -3.93 -3.29
CA GLY A 68 -30.01 -5.10 -3.90
C GLY A 68 -28.99 -6.17 -4.28
N THR A 69 -29.37 -7.06 -5.20
CA THR A 69 -28.49 -8.13 -5.70
C THR A 69 -28.30 -8.04 -7.22
N ALA A 70 -27.07 -8.24 -7.67
CA ALA A 70 -26.68 -8.28 -9.07
C ALA A 70 -26.16 -9.68 -9.43
N ARG A 71 -26.36 -10.08 -10.70
CA ARG A 71 -25.79 -11.31 -11.26
C ARG A 71 -24.61 -10.94 -12.15
N TYR A 72 -23.47 -11.58 -11.95
CA TYR A 72 -22.30 -11.42 -12.80
C TYR A 72 -21.63 -12.77 -13.04
N ILE A 73 -20.82 -12.86 -14.09
CA ILE A 73 -20.06 -14.08 -14.38
C ILE A 73 -18.70 -13.97 -13.69
N HIS A 74 -18.20 -15.02 -13.06
CA HIS A 74 -16.83 -15.10 -12.55
C HIS A 74 -16.30 -16.50 -12.77
N ARG A 75 -15.11 -16.61 -13.39
CA ARG A 75 -14.51 -17.89 -13.79
C ARG A 75 -15.51 -18.85 -14.48
N GLY A 76 -16.34 -18.29 -15.35
CA GLY A 76 -17.36 -19.04 -16.12
C GLY A 76 -18.66 -19.37 -15.38
N ARG A 77 -18.81 -19.02 -14.09
CA ARG A 77 -20.01 -19.28 -13.29
C ARG A 77 -20.81 -18.01 -13.04
N VAL A 78 -22.13 -18.09 -13.02
CA VAL A 78 -22.99 -16.96 -12.63
C VAL A 78 -23.01 -16.87 -11.11
N ILE A 79 -22.47 -15.78 -10.58
CA ILE A 79 -22.50 -15.43 -9.16
C ILE A 79 -23.60 -14.39 -8.95
N ARG A 80 -24.32 -14.51 -7.83
CA ARG A 80 -25.22 -13.48 -7.32
C ARG A 80 -24.55 -12.82 -6.11
N SER A 81 -24.38 -11.51 -6.16
CA SER A 81 -23.79 -10.73 -5.07
C SER A 81 -24.68 -9.56 -4.73
N GLU A 82 -24.67 -9.17 -3.47
CA GLU A 82 -25.18 -7.86 -3.07
C GLU A 82 -24.39 -6.75 -3.75
N TYR A 83 -25.04 -5.61 -3.97
CA TYR A 83 -24.39 -4.41 -4.50
C TYR A 83 -24.79 -3.17 -3.70
N LEU A 84 -23.84 -2.23 -3.66
CA LEU A 84 -23.97 -0.90 -3.10
C LEU A 84 -24.28 0.07 -4.25
N GLU A 85 -25.29 0.92 -4.09
CA GLU A 85 -25.66 1.91 -5.11
C GLU A 85 -24.95 3.24 -4.90
N ASN A 86 -24.42 3.83 -5.98
CA ASN A 86 -23.69 5.11 -5.94
C ASN A 86 -22.57 5.14 -4.88
N ALA A 87 -21.82 4.05 -4.77
CA ALA A 87 -20.73 3.92 -3.81
C ALA A 87 -19.43 4.52 -4.37
N ASN A 88 -18.72 5.24 -3.53
CA ASN A 88 -17.44 5.86 -3.78
C ASN A 88 -16.33 5.01 -3.19
N VAL A 89 -15.25 4.84 -3.93
CA VAL A 89 -14.00 4.23 -3.47
C VAL A 89 -12.90 5.26 -3.64
N THR A 90 -12.22 5.60 -2.54
CA THR A 90 -11.04 6.47 -2.56
C THR A 90 -9.79 5.62 -2.40
N LEU A 91 -8.79 5.86 -3.25
CA LEU A 91 -7.51 5.18 -3.20
C LEU A 91 -6.39 6.21 -3.20
N GLU A 92 -5.46 6.02 -2.28
CA GLU A 92 -4.23 6.79 -2.18
C GLU A 92 -3.04 5.86 -2.41
N TYR A 93 -2.11 6.32 -3.24
CA TYR A 93 -0.93 5.54 -3.59
C TYR A 93 0.20 6.46 -4.05
N ALA A 94 1.42 5.95 -3.96
CA ALA A 94 2.64 6.62 -4.39
C ALA A 94 3.31 5.78 -5.48
N ASP A 95 3.87 6.46 -6.48
CA ASP A 95 4.75 5.87 -7.49
C ASP A 95 6.18 6.35 -7.25
N PHE A 96 7.11 5.41 -7.11
CA PHE A 96 8.54 5.63 -6.88
C PHE A 96 9.39 5.32 -8.11
N GLY A 97 8.85 5.56 -9.30
CA GLY A 97 9.54 5.38 -10.57
C GLY A 97 9.14 4.10 -11.29
N SER A 98 7.85 3.85 -11.45
CA SER A 98 7.31 2.75 -12.26
C SER A 98 7.55 2.94 -13.77
N GLY A 99 8.00 4.13 -14.17
CA GLY A 99 8.14 4.56 -15.56
C GLY A 99 6.83 5.10 -16.15
N LEU A 100 5.72 5.07 -15.40
CA LEU A 100 4.48 5.76 -15.78
C LEU A 100 4.59 7.26 -15.44
N SER A 101 4.30 8.11 -16.41
CA SER A 101 4.16 9.55 -16.13
C SER A 101 2.81 9.84 -15.45
N PRO A 102 2.66 10.99 -14.77
CA PRO A 102 1.36 11.40 -14.22
C PRO A 102 0.23 11.42 -15.27
N SER A 103 0.57 11.71 -16.53
CA SER A 103 -0.40 11.67 -17.63
C SER A 103 -0.80 10.24 -18.03
N ASP A 104 0.11 9.26 -17.92
CA ASP A 104 -0.21 7.85 -18.11
C ASP A 104 -1.14 7.34 -17.01
N HIS A 105 -0.87 7.68 -15.75
CA HIS A 105 -1.76 7.38 -14.61
C HIS A 105 -3.17 7.91 -14.88
N GLN A 106 -3.27 9.20 -15.21
CA GLN A 106 -4.56 9.82 -15.47
C GLN A 106 -5.29 9.14 -16.64
N ARG A 107 -4.56 8.82 -17.73
CA ARG A 107 -5.12 8.13 -18.91
C ARG A 107 -5.64 6.73 -18.56
N LEU A 108 -4.93 5.99 -17.70
CA LEU A 108 -5.34 4.66 -17.25
C LEU A 108 -6.62 4.73 -16.41
N TRP A 109 -6.70 5.63 -15.44
CA TRP A 109 -7.93 5.83 -14.64
C TRP A 109 -9.11 6.34 -15.47
N LYS A 110 -8.87 7.18 -16.48
CA LYS A 110 -9.89 7.66 -17.42
C LYS A 110 -10.51 6.55 -18.29
N ARG A 111 -9.96 5.33 -18.29
CA ARG A 111 -10.63 4.16 -18.90
C ARG A 111 -11.92 3.79 -18.17
N GLN A 112 -12.08 4.22 -16.90
CA GLN A 112 -13.34 4.14 -16.16
C GLN A 112 -13.93 2.73 -16.05
N LYS A 113 -13.05 1.72 -16.08
CA LYS A 113 -13.40 0.31 -16.00
C LYS A 113 -12.37 -0.45 -15.19
N TRP A 114 -12.81 -1.06 -14.10
CA TRP A 114 -12.01 -1.92 -13.25
C TRP A 114 -12.61 -3.32 -13.22
N GLY A 115 -11.91 -4.29 -13.80
CA GLY A 115 -12.43 -5.64 -13.97
C GLY A 115 -13.70 -5.60 -14.81
N ARG A 116 -14.83 -5.98 -14.21
CA ARG A 116 -16.15 -5.97 -14.87
C ARG A 116 -16.99 -4.74 -14.53
N MET A 117 -16.50 -3.87 -13.65
CA MET A 117 -17.25 -2.72 -13.16
C MET A 117 -16.84 -1.45 -13.88
N ASN A 118 -17.84 -0.66 -14.27
CA ASN A 118 -17.62 0.70 -14.74
C ASN A 118 -17.73 1.65 -13.53
N PHE A 119 -16.93 2.70 -13.55
CA PHE A 119 -16.96 3.75 -12.54
C PHE A 119 -16.78 5.11 -13.20
N ASP A 120 -17.32 6.15 -12.59
CA ASP A 120 -16.99 7.53 -12.95
C ASP A 120 -15.77 7.97 -12.13
N LEU A 121 -14.75 8.52 -12.80
CA LEU A 121 -13.62 9.13 -12.12
C LEU A 121 -14.03 10.52 -11.65
N GLU A 122 -14.35 10.67 -10.36
CA GLU A 122 -14.78 11.94 -9.80
C GLU A 122 -13.61 12.85 -9.45
N GLU A 123 -12.53 12.26 -8.98
CA GLU A 123 -11.36 12.99 -8.51
C GLU A 123 -10.08 12.27 -8.97
N PHE A 124 -9.14 13.06 -9.48
CA PHE A 124 -7.78 12.64 -9.75
C PHE A 124 -6.86 13.76 -9.30
N HIS A 125 -6.23 13.57 -8.15
CA HIS A 125 -5.23 14.46 -7.60
C HIS A 125 -3.85 13.83 -7.76
N HIS A 126 -2.86 14.66 -8.10
CA HIS A 126 -1.46 14.30 -8.27
C HIS A 126 -0.59 15.35 -7.60
N GLU A 127 0.43 14.89 -6.89
CA GLU A 127 1.44 15.73 -6.27
C GLU A 127 2.82 15.08 -6.42
N HIS A 128 3.82 15.84 -6.88
CA HIS A 128 5.19 15.38 -7.02
C HIS A 128 6.02 15.79 -5.80
N LEU A 129 6.86 14.88 -5.30
CA LEU A 129 7.53 15.01 -4.02
C LEU A 129 8.98 14.56 -4.09
N MET A 130 9.81 15.22 -3.29
CA MET A 130 11.17 14.77 -2.98
C MET A 130 11.22 14.45 -1.48
N ILE A 131 11.43 13.18 -1.15
CA ILE A 131 11.41 12.69 0.22
C ILE A 131 12.83 12.34 0.65
N GLU A 132 13.29 12.95 1.74
CA GLU A 132 14.54 12.55 2.38
C GLU A 132 14.30 11.29 3.22
N ILE A 133 14.95 10.19 2.84
CA ILE A 133 14.85 8.91 3.55
C ILE A 133 16.23 8.30 3.75
N PRO A 134 16.39 7.37 4.72
CA PRO A 134 17.64 6.62 4.88
C PRO A 134 18.05 5.90 3.60
N ALA A 135 19.36 5.73 3.39
CA ALA A 135 19.86 4.90 2.30
C ALA A 135 19.48 3.44 2.58
N VAL A 136 18.64 2.86 1.72
CA VAL A 136 18.06 1.53 1.96
C VAL A 136 19.12 0.45 2.07
N ALA A 137 20.12 0.45 1.17
CA ALA A 137 21.18 -0.55 1.18
C ALA A 137 22.02 -0.49 2.47
N GLU A 138 22.38 0.73 2.91
CA GLU A 138 23.12 0.92 4.17
C GLU A 138 22.30 0.48 5.38
N LEU A 139 21.01 0.83 5.40
CA LEU A 139 20.08 0.43 6.46
C LEU A 139 19.93 -1.10 6.52
N TYR A 140 19.84 -1.77 5.37
CA TYR A 140 19.78 -3.22 5.29
C TYR A 140 21.06 -3.89 5.79
N GLU A 141 22.23 -3.39 5.40
CA GLU A 141 23.51 -3.90 5.90
C GLU A 141 23.68 -3.67 7.42
N MET A 142 23.20 -2.55 7.94
CA MET A 142 23.15 -2.31 9.40
C MET A 142 22.24 -3.32 10.12
N LEU A 143 21.08 -3.65 9.55
CA LEU A 143 20.17 -4.67 10.08
C LEU A 143 20.84 -6.05 10.11
N ARG A 144 21.53 -6.43 9.02
CA ARG A 144 22.24 -7.71 8.92
C ARG A 144 23.41 -7.84 9.90
N THR A 145 24.17 -6.76 10.09
CA THR A 145 25.40 -6.78 10.89
C THR A 145 25.12 -6.88 12.40
N ARG A 146 23.93 -6.50 12.85
CA ARG A 146 23.49 -6.62 14.26
C ARG A 146 23.10 -8.07 14.64
N ALA A 147 23.97 -9.02 14.34
CA ALA A 147 24.20 -10.39 14.87
C ALA A 147 23.05 -11.34 15.28
N ASP A 148 21.78 -10.95 15.35
CA ASP A 148 20.67 -11.83 15.74
C ASP A 148 19.47 -11.72 14.79
N PRO A 149 18.79 -12.84 14.46
CA PRO A 149 17.61 -12.89 13.57
C PRO A 149 16.33 -12.29 14.20
N THR A 150 16.47 -11.40 15.17
CA THR A 150 15.39 -10.58 15.73
C THR A 150 15.83 -9.13 15.90
N ALA A 151 16.91 -8.70 15.23
CA ALA A 151 17.48 -7.36 15.38
C ALA A 151 16.42 -6.29 15.13
N LEU A 152 16.19 -5.47 16.16
CA LEU A 152 15.31 -4.31 16.10
C LEU A 152 16.17 -3.07 15.84
N VAL A 153 15.82 -2.32 14.80
CA VAL A 153 16.41 -0.99 14.52
C VAL A 153 15.29 0.03 14.51
N ASP A 154 15.49 1.09 15.27
CA ASP A 154 14.63 2.27 15.24
C ASP A 154 15.23 3.32 14.29
N VAL A 155 14.40 3.82 13.39
CA VAL A 155 14.75 4.84 12.41
C VAL A 155 13.81 6.01 12.60
N GLU A 156 14.38 7.20 12.75
CA GLU A 156 13.62 8.44 12.79
C GLU A 156 13.49 8.97 11.37
N LEU A 157 12.26 9.09 10.87
CA LEU A 157 12.00 9.76 9.60
C LEU A 157 11.86 11.27 9.81
N PRO A 158 12.10 12.11 8.78
CA PRO A 158 11.81 13.53 8.86
C PRO A 158 10.35 13.80 9.23
N ASP A 159 10.10 14.99 9.78
CA ASP A 159 8.73 15.45 10.00
C ASP A 159 8.06 15.67 8.64
N LEU A 160 7.13 14.78 8.29
CA LEU A 160 6.45 14.72 7.01
C LEU A 160 4.93 14.74 7.25
N PRO A 161 4.15 15.41 6.39
CA PRO A 161 2.70 15.23 6.32
C PRO A 161 2.29 13.75 6.30
N ASP A 162 1.15 13.42 6.90
CA ASP A 162 0.76 12.04 7.18
C ASP A 162 0.77 11.09 5.97
N ASN A 163 0.24 11.54 4.84
CA ASN A 163 0.21 10.83 3.57
C ASN A 163 1.63 10.61 3.00
N PHE A 164 2.54 11.57 3.18
CA PHE A 164 3.92 11.45 2.72
C PHE A 164 4.74 10.56 3.64
N PHE A 165 4.51 10.65 4.95
CA PHE A 165 5.07 9.73 5.92
C PHE A 165 4.71 8.28 5.56
N ARG A 166 3.43 8.00 5.29
CA ARG A 166 2.96 6.66 4.85
C ARG A 166 3.65 6.20 3.57
N SER A 167 3.82 7.10 2.61
CA SER A 167 4.52 6.81 1.34
C SER A 167 5.99 6.44 1.61
N ALA A 168 6.68 7.21 2.45
CA ALA A 168 8.08 6.96 2.82
C ALA A 168 8.25 5.59 3.52
N VAL A 169 7.36 5.27 4.46
CA VAL A 169 7.35 3.95 5.11
C VAL A 169 7.12 2.83 4.11
N GLY A 170 6.16 2.99 3.21
CA GLY A 170 5.87 2.01 2.17
C GLY A 170 7.02 1.76 1.20
N TYR A 171 7.75 2.83 0.83
CA TYR A 171 8.97 2.71 0.04
C TYR A 171 10.03 1.87 0.78
N LEU A 172 10.31 2.22 2.04
CA LEU A 172 11.29 1.50 2.86
C LEU A 172 10.89 0.03 3.03
N GLU A 173 9.63 -0.25 3.35
CA GLU A 173 9.07 -1.60 3.46
C GLU A 173 9.34 -2.42 2.20
N THR A 174 8.96 -1.86 1.05
CA THR A 174 9.05 -2.56 -0.24
C THR A 174 10.51 -2.86 -0.60
N ARG A 175 11.40 -1.86 -0.48
CA ARG A 175 12.81 -2.03 -0.86
C ARG A 175 13.59 -2.91 0.11
N LEU A 176 13.32 -2.82 1.42
CA LEU A 176 13.96 -3.68 2.41
C LEU A 176 13.50 -5.13 2.26
N LYS A 177 12.21 -5.38 1.99
CA LYS A 177 11.69 -6.73 1.70
C LYS A 177 12.34 -7.34 0.48
N GLN A 178 12.49 -6.58 -0.61
CA GLN A 178 13.21 -7.04 -1.81
C GLN A 178 14.64 -7.50 -1.49
N LEU A 179 15.38 -6.74 -0.69
CA LEU A 179 16.74 -7.12 -0.29
C LEU A 179 16.73 -8.35 0.64
N ALA A 180 15.79 -8.43 1.58
CA ALA A 180 15.66 -9.55 2.50
C ALA A 180 15.29 -10.87 1.81
N GLU A 181 14.40 -10.82 0.81
CA GLU A 181 13.96 -11.97 0.03
C GLU A 181 15.12 -12.65 -0.72
N LEU A 182 16.09 -11.87 -1.22
CA LEU A 182 17.31 -12.41 -1.86
C LEU A 182 18.13 -13.32 -0.93
N GLU A 183 17.94 -13.18 0.38
CA GLU A 183 18.66 -13.91 1.41
C GLU A 183 17.76 -14.83 2.25
N HIS A 184 16.51 -15.06 1.83
CA HIS A 184 15.51 -15.84 2.58
C HIS A 184 15.24 -15.30 4.00
N LEU A 185 15.27 -13.98 4.15
CA LEU A 185 14.93 -13.26 5.36
C LEU A 185 13.60 -12.52 5.19
N THR A 186 12.98 -12.14 6.31
CA THR A 186 11.76 -11.34 6.36
C THR A 186 12.02 -10.01 7.04
N ILE A 187 11.33 -8.97 6.58
CA ILE A 187 11.34 -7.63 7.17
C ILE A 187 9.93 -7.31 7.64
N ASP A 188 9.82 -6.95 8.92
CA ASP A 188 8.62 -6.36 9.51
C ASP A 188 8.91 -4.90 9.88
N ILE A 189 8.00 -4.01 9.51
CA ILE A 189 8.09 -2.59 9.83
C ILE A 189 6.86 -2.19 10.67
N TYR A 190 7.11 -1.56 11.81
CA TYR A 190 6.09 -1.02 12.69
C TYR A 190 6.25 0.49 12.80
N VAL A 191 5.16 1.22 12.68
CA VAL A 191 5.16 2.68 12.81
C VAL A 191 4.76 3.04 14.24
N ALA A 192 5.60 3.82 14.94
CA ALA A 192 5.38 4.12 16.36
C ALA A 192 4.03 4.78 16.67
N ARG A 193 3.49 5.59 15.75
CA ARG A 193 2.20 6.27 15.93
C ARG A 193 0.97 5.37 15.76
N ASP A 194 1.14 4.18 15.18
CA ASP A 194 0.05 3.22 14.94
C ASP A 194 -0.03 2.11 15.98
N LEU A 195 1.03 1.97 16.77
CA LEU A 195 1.12 0.94 17.79
C LEU A 195 0.28 1.29 19.01
N LEU A 196 -0.30 0.26 19.61
CA LEU A 196 -0.90 0.38 20.94
C LEU A 196 0.19 0.73 21.96
N ALA A 197 -0.19 1.41 23.04
CA ALA A 197 0.75 1.85 24.07
C ALA A 197 1.59 0.70 24.65
N GLU A 198 1.00 -0.49 24.79
CA GLU A 198 1.65 -1.70 25.29
C GLU A 198 2.69 -2.26 24.30
N GLU A 199 2.34 -2.32 23.01
CA GLU A 199 3.23 -2.76 21.93
C GLU A 199 4.42 -1.81 21.78
N LYS A 200 4.13 -0.50 21.80
CA LYS A 200 5.13 0.56 21.78
C LYS A 200 6.10 0.40 22.96
N ALA A 201 5.59 0.26 24.18
CA ALA A 201 6.42 0.08 25.36
C ALA A 201 7.25 -1.21 25.31
N ALA A 202 6.72 -2.29 24.71
CA ALA A 202 7.46 -3.54 24.54
C ALA A 202 8.64 -3.39 23.57
N LEU A 203 8.46 -2.67 22.47
CA LEU A 203 9.53 -2.36 21.52
C LEU A 203 10.55 -1.39 22.11
N GLU A 204 10.11 -0.33 22.78
CA GLU A 204 10.98 0.68 23.39
C GLU A 204 11.89 0.11 24.48
N LYS A 205 11.49 -0.96 25.20
CA LYS A 205 12.36 -1.67 26.15
C LYS A 205 13.64 -2.22 25.51
N ARG A 206 13.62 -2.47 24.20
CA ARG A 206 14.76 -2.99 23.43
C ARG A 206 15.62 -1.86 22.83
N LEU A 207 15.20 -0.60 22.98
CA LEU A 207 15.84 0.56 22.39
C LEU A 207 16.67 1.33 23.41
N THR A 208 17.62 2.11 22.89
CA THR A 208 18.50 2.97 23.69
C THR A 208 18.00 4.41 23.79
N ARG A 209 16.92 4.77 23.09
CA ARG A 209 16.30 6.10 23.09
C ARG A 209 14.78 6.03 23.01
N PRO A 210 14.05 7.01 23.57
CA PRO A 210 12.60 7.10 23.42
C PRO A 210 12.22 7.41 21.96
N SER A 211 11.08 6.87 21.52
CA SER A 211 10.58 7.09 20.17
C SER A 211 9.66 8.31 20.08
N THR A 212 9.58 8.89 18.88
CA THR A 212 8.65 9.96 18.53
C THR A 212 7.47 9.40 17.71
N GLN A 213 6.62 10.28 17.16
CA GLN A 213 5.58 9.90 16.22
C GLN A 213 6.12 9.55 14.82
N SER A 214 7.32 10.01 14.48
CA SER A 214 7.98 9.77 13.18
C SER A 214 8.94 8.58 13.21
N THR A 215 9.06 7.91 14.35
CA THR A 215 9.88 6.71 14.48
C THR A 215 9.21 5.51 13.80
N ILE A 216 9.99 4.78 13.02
CA ILE A 216 9.66 3.43 12.55
C ILE A 216 10.59 2.42 13.19
N TYR A 217 10.06 1.24 13.48
CA TYR A 217 10.80 0.10 13.97
C TYR A 217 10.90 -0.95 12.87
N ILE A 218 12.10 -1.43 12.62
CA ILE A 218 12.38 -2.40 11.58
C ILE A 218 12.96 -3.64 12.25
N MET A 219 12.35 -4.78 11.99
CA MET A 219 12.78 -6.07 12.50
C MET A 219 13.16 -6.97 11.32
N LEU A 220 14.36 -7.55 11.39
CA LEU A 220 14.83 -8.55 10.43
C LEU A 220 14.77 -9.93 11.08
N SER A 221 14.13 -10.88 10.40
CA SER A 221 13.96 -12.24 10.88
C SER A 221 14.24 -13.28 9.80
N LYS A 222 14.47 -14.54 10.21
CA LYS A 222 14.55 -15.65 9.25
C LYS A 222 13.15 -15.93 8.73
N ALA A 223 13.02 -16.17 7.42
CA ALA A 223 11.76 -16.66 6.89
C ALA A 223 11.39 -17.98 7.58
N GLU A 224 10.16 -18.08 8.09
CA GLU A 224 9.66 -19.36 8.58
C GLU A 224 9.72 -20.36 7.43
N ALA A 225 10.42 -21.49 7.65
CA ALA A 225 10.39 -22.59 6.71
C ALA A 225 8.92 -22.99 6.58
N THR A 226 8.36 -22.83 5.38
CA THR A 226 6.99 -23.26 5.08
C THR A 226 6.96 -24.75 5.40
N ALA A 227 6.29 -25.12 6.50
CA ALA A 227 6.04 -26.50 6.82
C ALA A 227 5.22 -27.06 5.65
N GLN A 228 5.88 -27.81 4.77
CA GLN A 228 5.20 -28.59 3.74
C GLN A 228 4.29 -29.59 4.47
N LEU A 229 2.98 -29.34 4.39
CA LEU A 229 1.93 -30.29 4.73
C LEU A 229 1.27 -30.74 3.43
#